data_AF-A0A1Y3QTQ6-F1
#
_entry.id   AF-A0A1Y3QTQ6-F1
#
_cell.length_a   1.000
_cell.length_b   1.000
_cell.length_c   1.000
_cell.angle_alpha   90.00
_cell.angle_beta   90.00
_cell.angle_gamma   90.00
#
_symmetry.space_group_name_H-M   'P 1'
#
loop_
_entity.id
_entity.type
_entity.pdbx_description
1 polymer ?
#
loop_
_entity_poly.entity_id
_entity_poly.type
_entity_poly.pdbx_seq_one_letter_code
_entity_poly.pdbx_strand_id
1 'polypeptide(L)'
;MGSWGITMRESDYGLDLLNVIIEEQLKPIQFAYFDTGKAIGVLRQHILEEIIYRNQNCSQTKLDHYIRSRLQQYFSRAALLIAECLEEYYRTNELIVHEYIKTTGNLQERHIQQVLVTEEAVSVLLKEVRCVQNPEHEMYQSWLQEKTRQEWLVHVQALQKALEHAFDPSAK
;
A
#
# COMPACT_ATOMS: atom_id res chain seq x y z
N MET A 1 -11.33 -18.31 -0.18
CA MET A 1 -10.43 -17.20 -0.54
C MET A 1 -11.25 -15.94 -0.35
N GLY A 2 -10.81 -15.06 0.54
CA GLY A 2 -11.56 -13.91 1.04
C GLY A 2 -11.99 -12.94 -0.07
N SER A 3 -13.02 -12.15 0.23
CA SER A 3 -13.46 -11.05 -0.62
C SER A 3 -12.28 -10.12 -0.88
N TRP A 4 -11.73 -10.14 -2.09
CA TRP A 4 -10.81 -9.09 -2.53
C TRP A 4 -11.64 -7.82 -2.62
N GLY A 5 -11.57 -6.97 -1.60
CA GLY A 5 -12.05 -5.60 -1.73
C GLY A 5 -11.42 -4.97 -2.96
N ILE A 6 -12.14 -4.04 -3.59
CA ILE A 6 -11.60 -3.30 -4.74
C ILE A 6 -10.35 -2.52 -4.33
N THR A 7 -10.28 -2.11 -3.07
CA THR A 7 -9.16 -1.37 -2.50
C THR A 7 -8.17 -2.28 -1.78
N MET A 8 -6.90 -1.88 -1.75
CA MET A 8 -5.90 -2.56 -0.92
C MET A 8 -6.28 -2.48 0.57
N ARG A 9 -6.85 -1.36 1.03
CA ARG A 9 -7.30 -1.16 2.41
C ARG A 9 -8.37 -2.15 2.90
N GLU A 10 -9.06 -2.83 1.98
CA GLU A 10 -10.07 -3.85 2.30
C GLU A 10 -9.56 -5.28 2.04
N SER A 11 -8.37 -5.44 1.46
CA SER A 11 -7.78 -6.74 1.16
C SER A 11 -7.04 -7.32 2.37
N ASP A 12 -7.07 -8.64 2.55
CA ASP A 12 -6.34 -9.33 3.64
C ASP A 12 -4.87 -8.89 3.70
N TYR A 13 -4.18 -8.89 2.55
CA TYR A 13 -2.77 -8.48 2.48
C TYR A 13 -2.56 -6.99 2.76
N GLY A 14 -3.46 -6.12 2.31
CA GLY A 14 -3.36 -4.70 2.62
C GLY A 14 -3.63 -4.39 4.09
N LEU A 15 -4.50 -5.15 4.76
CA LEU A 15 -4.68 -5.08 6.21
C LEU A 15 -3.43 -5.53 6.97
N ASP A 16 -2.77 -6.60 6.52
CA ASP A 16 -1.49 -7.04 7.07
C ASP A 16 -0.41 -5.95 6.94
N LEU A 17 -0.27 -5.36 5.75
CA LEU A 17 0.67 -4.27 5.49
C LEU A 17 0.32 -3.01 6.30
N LEU A 18 -0.96 -2.67 6.42
CA LEU A 18 -1.39 -1.53 7.24
C LEU A 18 -1.06 -1.76 8.72
N ASN A 19 -1.17 -3.00 9.20
CA ASN A 19 -0.77 -3.34 10.56
C ASN A 19 0.75 -3.19 10.76
N VAL A 20 1.58 -3.50 9.76
CA VAL A 20 3.03 -3.23 9.81
C VAL A 20 3.31 -1.73 9.96
N ILE A 21 2.66 -0.89 9.15
CA ILE A 21 2.76 0.58 9.29
C ILE A 21 2.32 1.01 10.69
N ILE A 22 1.20 0.48 11.18
CA ILE A 22 0.67 0.83 12.50
C ILE A 22 1.73 0.53 13.58
N GLU A 23 2.30 -0.67 13.61
CA GLU A 23 3.26 -1.09 14.64
C GLU A 23 4.61 -0.36 14.53
N GLU A 24 5.16 -0.21 13.32
CA GLU A 24 6.53 0.28 13.14
C GLU A 24 6.63 1.80 12.97
N GLN A 25 5.55 2.42 12.53
CA GLN A 25 5.53 3.85 12.23
C GLN A 25 4.59 4.64 13.11
N LEU A 26 3.33 4.23 13.27
CA LEU A 26 2.30 5.07 13.87
C LEU A 26 2.26 4.96 15.40
N LYS A 27 2.27 3.74 15.96
CA LYS A 27 2.26 3.54 17.43
C LYS A 27 3.45 4.20 18.14
N PRO A 28 4.71 4.13 17.64
CA PRO A 28 5.84 4.74 18.32
C PRO A 28 5.72 6.25 18.50
N ILE A 29 4.94 6.91 17.64
CA ILE A 29 4.67 8.36 17.69
C ILE A 29 3.22 8.67 18.09
N GLN A 30 2.52 7.69 18.68
CA GLN A 30 1.14 7.85 19.15
C GLN A 30 0.18 8.40 18.08
N PHE A 31 0.33 7.95 16.83
CA PHE A 31 -0.50 8.35 15.69
C PHE A 31 -0.44 9.85 15.36
N ALA A 32 0.63 10.55 15.76
CA ALA A 32 0.76 12.00 15.54
C ALA A 32 0.76 12.40 14.05
N TYR A 33 1.44 11.64 13.19
CA TYR A 33 1.48 11.86 11.75
C TYR A 33 1.73 10.57 10.98
N PHE A 34 1.34 10.55 9.70
CA PHE A 34 1.71 9.49 8.76
C PHE A 34 2.77 10.03 7.80
N ASP A 35 3.93 9.39 7.75
CA ASP A 35 5.05 9.75 6.87
C ASP A 35 5.12 8.77 5.70
N THR A 36 4.86 9.28 4.51
CA THR A 36 4.78 8.49 3.27
C THR A 36 6.12 7.84 2.91
N GLY A 37 7.22 8.56 3.09
CA GLY A 37 8.57 8.05 2.79
C GLY A 37 8.97 6.94 3.74
N LYS A 38 8.67 7.12 5.04
CA LYS A 38 8.89 6.07 6.05
C LYS A 38 8.02 4.84 5.78
N ALA A 39 6.74 5.01 5.42
CA ALA A 39 5.85 3.90 5.10
C ALA A 39 6.37 3.07 3.91
N ILE A 40 6.83 3.73 2.84
CA ILE A 40 7.46 3.08 1.69
C ILE A 40 8.67 2.24 2.12
N GLY A 41 9.56 2.81 2.94
CA GLY A 41 10.76 2.14 3.42
C GLY A 41 10.44 0.92 4.29
N VAL A 42 9.55 1.10 5.28
CA VAL A 42 9.08 0.04 6.19
C VAL A 42 8.47 -1.12 5.42
N LEU A 43 7.52 -0.85 4.53
CA LEU A 43 6.86 -1.92 3.79
C LEU A 43 7.79 -2.62 2.82
N ARG A 44 8.70 -1.90 2.16
CA ARG A 44 9.71 -2.53 1.30
C ARG A 44 10.62 -3.48 2.07
N GLN A 45 11.06 -3.07 3.26
CA GLN A 45 11.90 -3.91 4.12
C GLN A 45 11.11 -5.14 4.62
N HIS A 46 9.89 -4.93 5.12
CA HIS A 46 9.02 -6.01 5.57
C HIS A 46 8.77 -7.07 4.48
N ILE A 47 8.46 -6.63 3.25
CA ILE A 47 8.25 -7.51 2.10
C ILE A 47 9.52 -8.31 1.77
N LEU A 48 10.69 -7.66 1.82
CA LEU A 48 11.97 -8.34 1.58
C LEU A 48 12.21 -9.43 2.62
N GLU A 49 12.01 -9.12 3.90
CA GLU A 49 12.14 -10.07 5.00
C GLU A 49 11.14 -11.22 4.89
N GLU A 50 9.89 -10.94 4.50
CA GLU A 50 8.88 -11.96 4.23
C GLU A 50 9.32 -12.93 3.13
N ILE A 51 9.87 -12.40 2.01
CA ILE A 51 10.39 -13.22 0.91
C ILE A 51 11.54 -14.10 1.39
N ILE A 52 12.49 -13.53 2.15
CA ILE A 52 13.64 -14.27 2.69
C ILE A 52 13.16 -15.39 3.62
N TYR A 53 12.29 -15.06 4.57
CA TYR A 53 11.75 -16.00 5.55
C TYR A 53 11.02 -17.18 4.88
N ARG A 54 10.13 -16.90 3.93
CA ARG A 54 9.36 -17.94 3.22
C ARG A 54 10.24 -18.85 2.36
N ASN A 55 11.44 -18.39 1.97
CA ASN A 55 12.36 -19.11 1.09
C ASN A 55 13.69 -19.50 1.78
N GLN A 56 13.76 -19.47 3.11
CA GLN A 56 14.99 -19.71 3.88
C GLN A 56 15.63 -21.09 3.65
N ASN A 57 14.85 -22.06 3.16
CA ASN A 57 15.33 -23.42 2.86
C ASN A 57 15.77 -23.61 1.38
N CYS A 58 15.72 -22.55 0.56
CA CYS A 58 16.14 -22.60 -0.84
C CYS A 58 17.64 -22.28 -1.00
N SER A 59 18.22 -22.65 -2.15
CA SER A 59 19.56 -22.19 -2.51
C SER A 59 19.59 -20.68 -2.73
N GLN A 60 20.75 -20.06 -2.54
CA GLN A 60 20.94 -18.61 -2.74
C GLN A 60 20.47 -18.17 -4.14
N THR A 61 20.81 -18.93 -5.19
CA THR A 61 20.38 -18.61 -6.57
C THR A 61 18.86 -18.58 -6.73
N LYS A 62 18.13 -19.48 -6.05
CA LYS A 62 16.66 -19.48 -6.05
C LYS A 62 16.11 -18.31 -5.24
N LEU A 63 16.71 -18.01 -4.08
CA LEU A 63 16.34 -16.86 -3.27
C LEU A 63 16.52 -15.54 -4.05
N ASP A 64 17.65 -15.35 -4.72
CA ASP A 64 17.92 -14.16 -5.55
C ASP A 64 16.93 -14.02 -6.70
N HIS A 65 16.47 -15.14 -7.26
CA HIS A 65 15.40 -15.13 -8.27
C HIS A 65 14.06 -14.68 -7.66
N TYR A 66 13.70 -15.19 -6.48
CA TYR A 66 12.47 -14.76 -5.79
C TYR A 66 12.51 -13.30 -5.36
N ILE A 67 13.62 -12.82 -4.81
CA ILE A 67 13.76 -11.40 -4.45
C ILE A 67 13.55 -10.52 -5.69
N ARG A 68 14.23 -10.82 -6.80
CA ARG A 68 14.11 -10.03 -8.04
C ARG A 68 12.69 -10.03 -8.63
N SER A 69 11.99 -11.16 -8.57
CA SER A 69 10.65 -11.30 -9.17
C SER A 69 9.53 -10.82 -8.24
N ARG A 70 9.55 -11.22 -6.97
CA ARG A 70 8.45 -11.02 -6.01
C ARG A 70 8.49 -9.68 -5.30
N LEU A 71 9.68 -9.10 -5.07
CA LEU A 71 9.79 -7.84 -4.33
C LEU A 71 9.03 -6.73 -5.03
N GLN A 72 9.21 -6.58 -6.35
CA GLN A 72 8.50 -5.58 -7.13
C GLN A 72 6.98 -5.84 -7.11
N GLN A 73 6.56 -7.09 -7.31
CA GLN A 73 5.15 -7.48 -7.33
C GLN A 73 4.42 -7.14 -6.02
N TYR A 74 5.02 -7.50 -4.88
CA TYR A 74 4.44 -7.21 -3.57
C TYR A 74 4.57 -5.72 -3.22
N PHE A 75 5.63 -5.05 -3.67
CA PHE A 75 5.77 -3.62 -3.46
C PHE A 75 4.69 -2.81 -4.20
N SER A 76 4.25 -3.22 -5.40
CA SER A 76 3.14 -2.54 -6.08
C SER A 76 1.84 -2.57 -5.25
N ARG A 77 1.60 -3.64 -4.48
CA ARG A 77 0.46 -3.73 -3.54
C ARG A 77 0.62 -2.76 -2.36
N ALA A 78 1.82 -2.70 -1.78
CA ALA A 78 2.14 -1.73 -0.73
C ALA A 78 2.02 -0.28 -1.21
N ALA A 79 2.45 0.01 -2.43
CA ALA A 79 2.34 1.33 -3.03
C ALA A 79 0.88 1.74 -3.25
N LEU A 80 0.01 0.83 -3.72
CA LEU A 80 -1.42 1.08 -3.82
C LEU A 80 -2.05 1.36 -2.45
N LEU A 81 -1.71 0.58 -1.42
CA LEU A 81 -2.18 0.82 -0.05
C LEU A 81 -1.81 2.23 0.44
N ILE A 82 -0.54 2.61 0.29
CA ILE A 82 -0.07 3.94 0.72
C ILE A 82 -0.75 5.05 -0.09
N ALA A 83 -0.91 4.85 -1.41
CA ALA A 83 -1.61 5.81 -2.25
C ALA A 83 -3.08 5.98 -1.83
N GLU A 84 -3.79 4.89 -1.50
CA GLU A 84 -5.16 4.95 -0.98
C GLU A 84 -5.25 5.69 0.37
N CYS A 85 -4.25 5.53 1.25
CA CYS A 85 -4.18 6.32 2.48
C CYS A 85 -3.97 7.83 2.20
N LEU A 86 -3.15 8.18 1.20
CA LEU A 86 -2.97 9.57 0.80
C LEU A 86 -4.26 10.15 0.20
N GLU A 87 -4.93 9.41 -0.68
CA GLU A 87 -6.20 9.84 -1.28
C GLU A 87 -7.24 10.14 -0.21
N GLU A 88 -7.41 9.26 0.78
CA GLU A 88 -8.35 9.49 1.88
C GLU A 88 -8.02 10.79 2.63
N TYR A 89 -6.74 10.99 2.95
CA TYR A 89 -6.30 12.20 3.63
C TYR A 89 -6.59 13.46 2.82
N TYR A 90 -6.29 13.48 1.52
CA TYR A 90 -6.57 14.65 0.68
C TYR A 90 -8.06 14.90 0.46
N ARG A 91 -8.87 13.83 0.48
CA ARG A 91 -10.32 13.93 0.33
C ARG A 91 -11.02 14.38 1.61
N THR A 92 -10.51 14.01 2.78
CA THR A 92 -11.22 14.19 4.06
C THR A 92 -10.50 15.09 5.07
N ASN A 93 -9.24 15.45 4.80
CA ASN A 93 -8.29 16.10 5.72
C ASN A 93 -7.93 15.25 6.96
N GLU A 94 -8.24 13.96 6.96
CA GLU A 94 -7.80 13.03 7.99
C GLU A 94 -7.52 11.65 7.38
N LEU A 95 -6.59 10.90 7.98
CA LEU A 95 -6.38 9.50 7.66
C LEU A 95 -6.90 8.67 8.83
N ILE A 96 -7.81 7.74 8.54
CA ILE A 96 -8.37 6.85 9.56
C ILE A 96 -7.71 5.47 9.43
N VAL A 97 -7.17 4.96 10.52
CA VAL A 97 -6.64 3.59 10.57
C VAL A 97 -7.25 2.81 11.73
N HIS A 98 -7.35 1.50 11.57
CA HIS A 98 -7.89 0.62 12.59
C HIS A 98 -6.76 -0.16 13.26
N GLU A 99 -6.45 0.19 14.51
CA GLU A 99 -5.47 -0.51 15.32
C GLU A 99 -6.10 -1.75 15.96
N TYR A 100 -5.50 -2.92 15.75
CA TYR A 100 -5.89 -4.12 16.48
C TYR A 100 -5.27 -4.17 17.88
N ILE A 101 -6.11 -4.11 18.91
CA ILE A 101 -5.70 -4.17 20.31
C ILE A 101 -5.73 -5.63 20.78
N LYS A 102 -4.56 -6.29 20.79
CA LYS A 102 -4.44 -7.72 21.13
C LYS A 102 -5.03 -8.10 22.49
N THR A 103 -4.95 -7.21 23.48
CA THR A 103 -5.44 -7.48 24.84
C THR A 103 -6.95 -7.54 24.94
N THR A 104 -7.67 -6.78 24.12
CA THR A 104 -9.13 -6.75 24.10
C THR A 104 -9.73 -7.51 22.93
N GLY A 105 -8.92 -7.82 21.91
CA GLY A 105 -9.38 -8.42 20.66
C GLY A 105 -10.18 -7.45 19.78
N ASN A 106 -10.17 -6.15 20.08
CA ASN A 106 -10.98 -5.15 19.40
C ASN A 106 -10.15 -4.32 18.41
N LEU A 107 -10.81 -3.85 17.35
CA LEU A 107 -10.29 -2.80 16.49
C LEU A 107 -10.62 -1.43 17.11
N GLN A 108 -9.61 -0.57 17.22
CA GLN A 108 -9.75 0.80 17.65
C GLN A 108 -9.49 1.75 16.48
N GLU A 109 -10.44 2.62 16.20
CA GLU A 109 -10.28 3.70 15.22
C GLU A 109 -9.27 4.73 15.72
N ARG A 110 -8.34 5.12 14.83
CA ARG A 110 -7.29 6.10 15.09
C ARG A 110 -7.31 7.14 13.98
N HIS A 111 -7.38 8.40 14.37
CA HIS A 111 -7.40 9.54 13.46
C HIS A 111 -6.02 10.16 13.40
N ILE A 112 -5.52 10.36 12.18
CA ILE A 112 -4.23 10.99 11.91
C ILE A 112 -4.52 12.27 11.13
N GLN A 113 -4.23 13.41 11.75
CA GLN A 113 -4.55 14.73 11.19
C GLN A 113 -3.41 15.32 10.35
N GLN A 114 -2.24 14.68 10.33
CA GLN A 114 -1.08 15.19 9.62
C GLN A 114 -0.45 14.08 8.78
N VAL A 115 -0.24 14.37 7.50
CA VAL A 115 0.52 13.52 6.59
C VAL A 115 1.78 14.26 6.13
N LEU A 116 2.94 13.63 6.31
CA LEU A 116 4.21 14.07 5.75
C LEU A 116 4.42 13.36 4.42
N VAL A 117 4.65 14.15 3.37
CA VAL A 117 4.82 13.65 2.01
C VAL A 117 5.93 14.42 1.33
N THR A 118 6.79 13.69 0.61
CA THR A 118 7.86 14.25 -0.21
C THR A 118 7.59 13.98 -1.69
N GLU A 119 8.18 14.79 -2.57
CA GLU A 119 8.03 14.62 -4.01
C GLU A 119 8.56 13.25 -4.49
N GLU A 120 9.62 12.75 -3.85
CA GLU A 120 10.18 11.43 -4.14
C GLU A 120 9.20 10.31 -3.79
N ALA A 121 8.54 10.41 -2.62
CA ALA A 121 7.55 9.44 -2.20
C ALA A 121 6.37 9.41 -3.19
N VAL A 122 5.84 10.57 -3.57
CA VAL A 122 4.76 10.69 -4.57
C VAL A 122 5.17 10.11 -5.91
N SER A 123 6.39 10.39 -6.37
CA SER A 123 6.92 9.87 -7.64
C SER A 123 7.00 8.35 -7.65
N VAL A 124 7.42 7.75 -6.52
CA VAL A 124 7.44 6.28 -6.35
C VAL A 124 6.03 5.71 -6.40
N LEU A 125 5.07 6.31 -5.67
CA LEU A 125 3.69 5.82 -5.64
C LEU A 125 3.02 5.93 -7.02
N LEU A 126 3.11 7.10 -7.67
CA LEU A 126 2.54 7.33 -9.00
C LEU A 126 3.11 6.37 -10.05
N LYS A 127 4.41 6.06 -9.97
CA LYS A 127 5.02 5.07 -10.86
C LYS A 127 4.33 3.72 -10.71
N GLU A 128 4.17 3.21 -9.48
CA GLU A 128 3.52 1.93 -9.24
C GLU A 128 2.04 1.94 -9.63
N VAL A 129 1.29 2.99 -9.27
CA VAL A 129 -0.11 3.18 -9.64
C VAL A 129 -0.31 3.15 -11.16
N ARG A 130 0.61 3.74 -11.93
CA ARG A 130 0.59 3.66 -13.41
C ARG A 130 0.97 2.27 -13.92
N CYS A 131 1.97 1.64 -13.33
CA CYS A 131 2.44 0.32 -13.73
C CYS A 131 1.37 -0.76 -13.58
N VAL A 132 0.60 -0.75 -12.48
CA VAL A 132 -0.40 -1.80 -12.22
C VAL A 132 -1.55 -1.79 -13.24
N GLN A 133 -1.82 -0.66 -13.89
CA GLN A 133 -2.89 -0.54 -14.90
C GLN A 133 -2.56 -1.22 -16.23
N ASN A 134 -1.30 -1.59 -16.46
CA ASN A 134 -0.91 -2.32 -17.67
C ASN A 134 -1.62 -3.69 -17.69
N PRO A 135 -2.30 -4.06 -18.80
CA PRO A 135 -2.91 -5.38 -18.93
C PRO A 135 -1.96 -6.54 -18.67
N GLU A 136 -0.66 -6.42 -18.99
CA GLU A 136 0.33 -7.47 -18.73
C GLU A 136 0.79 -7.52 -17.27
N HIS A 137 0.33 -6.60 -16.42
CA HIS A 137 0.68 -6.58 -15.01
C HIS A 137 -0.05 -7.68 -14.24
N GLU A 138 0.65 -8.35 -13.32
CA GLU A 138 0.08 -9.47 -12.54
C GLU A 138 -1.19 -9.06 -11.77
N MET A 139 -1.19 -7.87 -11.15
CA MET A 139 -2.38 -7.37 -10.44
C MET A 139 -3.57 -7.19 -11.38
N TYR A 140 -3.36 -6.70 -12.61
CA TYR A 140 -4.42 -6.59 -13.60
C TYR A 140 -4.97 -7.97 -13.97
N GLN A 141 -4.09 -8.95 -14.13
CA GLN A 141 -4.46 -10.32 -14.51
C GLN A 141 -4.98 -11.18 -13.35
N SER A 142 -4.82 -10.76 -12.09
CA SER A 142 -5.25 -11.52 -10.91
C SER A 142 -6.77 -11.55 -10.69
N TRP A 143 -7.52 -10.68 -11.38
CA TRP A 143 -8.97 -10.61 -11.27
C TRP A 143 -9.66 -11.69 -12.11
N LEU A 144 -10.43 -12.57 -11.45
CA LEU A 144 -11.13 -13.68 -12.11
C LEU A 144 -12.31 -13.22 -12.98
N GLN A 145 -13.00 -12.15 -12.57
CA GLN A 145 -14.19 -11.64 -13.25
C GLN A 145 -13.87 -10.31 -13.93
N GLU A 146 -14.27 -10.17 -15.20
CA GLU A 146 -14.11 -8.94 -15.97
C GLU A 146 -14.70 -7.73 -15.23
N LYS A 147 -15.90 -7.90 -14.67
CA LYS A 147 -16.61 -6.84 -13.97
C LYS A 147 -15.77 -6.27 -12.82
N THR A 148 -15.27 -7.13 -11.94
CA THR A 148 -14.45 -6.72 -10.79
C THR A 148 -13.12 -6.14 -11.23
N ARG A 149 -12.53 -6.66 -12.31
CA ARG A 149 -11.31 -6.09 -12.91
C ARG A 149 -11.52 -4.66 -13.39
N GLN A 150 -12.66 -4.38 -14.05
CA GLN A 150 -13.00 -3.04 -14.51
C GLN A 150 -13.31 -2.10 -13.33
N GLU A 151 -14.01 -2.57 -12.31
CA GLU A 151 -14.23 -1.81 -11.06
C GLU A 151 -12.90 -1.43 -10.40
N TRP A 152 -11.97 -2.37 -10.30
CA TRP A 152 -10.61 -2.11 -9.82
C TRP A 152 -9.82 -1.15 -10.70
N LEU A 153 -9.89 -1.30 -12.03
CA LEU A 153 -9.21 -0.39 -12.94
C LEU A 153 -9.73 1.04 -12.81
N VAL A 154 -11.05 1.22 -12.68
CA VAL A 154 -11.68 2.52 -12.43
C VAL A 154 -11.18 3.13 -11.12
N HIS A 155 -11.11 2.33 -10.05
CA HIS A 155 -10.55 2.74 -8.76
C HIS A 155 -9.09 3.22 -8.90
N VAL A 156 -8.22 2.41 -9.51
CA VAL A 156 -6.80 2.76 -9.69
C VAL A 156 -6.62 4.01 -10.57
N GLN A 157 -7.44 4.17 -11.62
CA GLN A 157 -7.42 5.37 -12.46
C GLN A 157 -7.88 6.62 -11.70
N ALA A 158 -8.92 6.50 -10.85
CA ALA A 158 -9.36 7.58 -9.99
C ALA A 158 -8.27 7.95 -8.97
N LEU A 159 -7.63 6.94 -8.38
CA LEU A 159 -6.50 7.11 -7.46
C LEU A 159 -5.34 7.85 -8.12
N GLN A 160 -4.94 7.45 -9.33
CA GLN A 160 -3.91 8.17 -10.10
C GLN A 160 -4.26 9.66 -10.26
N LYS A 161 -5.48 9.96 -10.72
CA LYS A 161 -5.91 11.34 -10.95
C LYS A 161 -5.95 12.15 -9.67
N ALA A 162 -6.38 11.56 -8.55
CA ALA A 162 -6.43 12.21 -7.26
C ALA A 162 -5.02 12.60 -6.78
N LEU A 163 -4.05 11.67 -6.87
CA LEU A 163 -2.66 11.95 -6.52
C LEU A 163 -2.04 12.98 -7.47
N GLU A 164 -2.24 12.85 -8.79
CA GLU A 164 -1.73 13.82 -9.75
C GLU A 164 -2.28 15.23 -9.47
N HIS A 165 -3.57 15.36 -9.17
CA HIS A 165 -4.17 16.66 -8.84
C HIS A 165 -3.65 17.24 -7.52
N ALA A 166 -3.52 16.41 -6.48
CA ALA A 166 -3.05 16.85 -5.17
C ALA A 166 -1.58 17.34 -5.21
N PHE A 167 -0.80 16.84 -6.16
CA PHE A 167 0.64 17.12 -6.28
C PHE A 167 1.02 17.83 -7.58
N ASP A 168 0.05 18.38 -8.32
CA ASP A 168 0.33 19.17 -9.52
C ASP A 168 0.96 20.52 -9.11
N PRO A 169 2.23 20.80 -9.49
CA PRO A 169 2.85 22.07 -9.17
C PRO A 169 2.20 23.27 -9.88
N SER A 170 1.38 23.04 -10.90
CA SER A 170 0.63 24.08 -11.63
C SER A 170 -0.75 24.40 -11.04
N ALA A 171 -1.19 23.65 -10.01
CA ALA A 171 -2.46 23.87 -9.32
C ALA A 171 -2.35 24.82 -8.09
N LYS A 172 -1.17 25.40 -7.85
CA LYS A 172 -0.89 26.36 -6.77
C LYS A 172 -0.67 27.77 -7.29
#